data_AF-A0A964C4X5-F1
#
_entry.id   AF-A0A964C4X5-F1
#
_cell.length_a   1.000
_cell.length_b   1.000
_cell.length_c   1.000
_cell.angle_alpha   90.00
_cell.angle_beta   90.00
_cell.angle_gamma   90.00
#
_symmetry.space_group_name_H-M   'P 1'
#
loop_
_entity.id
_entity.type
_entity.pdbx_description
1 polymer ?
#
loop_
_entity_poly.entity_id
_entity_poly.type
_entity_poly.pdbx_seq_one_letter_code
_entity_poly.pdbx_strand_id
1 'polypeptide(L)' 'MAEKSKRGFASMDAEKQRAIASKGGKAAHAKGTAHEFTSEEAREAGQKGGEAVSRNREHMAQIGREGGRKSRKSEA' A
#
# COMPACT_ATOMS: atom_id res chain seq x y z
N MET A 1 -36.60 25.50 -9.26
CA MET A 1 -35.81 24.25 -9.32
C MET A 1 -34.88 24.25 -8.13
N ALA A 2 -34.94 23.25 -7.25
CA ALA A 2 -34.08 23.23 -6.06
C ALA A 2 -32.62 22.93 -6.48
N GLU A 3 -31.71 23.85 -6.19
CA GLU A 3 -30.29 23.69 -6.46
C GLU A 3 -29.75 22.48 -5.68
N LYS A 4 -29.14 21.51 -6.39
CA LYS A 4 -28.51 20.34 -5.75
C LYS A 4 -27.26 20.81 -4.99
N SER A 5 -27.43 21.05 -3.69
CA SER A 5 -26.36 21.36 -2.77
C SER A 5 -25.29 20.25 -2.80
N LYS A 6 -24.02 20.63 -3.03
CA LYS A 6 -22.84 19.73 -2.99
C LYS A 6 -22.66 19.16 -1.59
N ARG A 7 -23.29 18.03 -1.32
CA ARG A 7 -23.28 17.33 -0.02
C ARG A 7 -22.73 15.93 -0.19
N GLY A 8 -22.16 15.41 0.90
CA GLY A 8 -21.68 14.04 0.97
C GLY A 8 -20.15 13.92 0.92
N PHE A 9 -19.69 12.70 1.17
CA PHE A 9 -18.28 12.36 1.34
C PHE A 9 -17.40 12.72 0.14
N ALA A 10 -17.94 12.58 -1.07
CA ALA A 10 -17.24 12.93 -2.31
C ALA A 10 -17.17 14.44 -2.58
N SER A 11 -18.03 15.24 -1.93
CA SER A 11 -18.02 16.71 -2.05
C SER A 11 -17.18 17.39 -0.96
N MET A 12 -16.57 16.63 -0.05
CA MET A 12 -15.68 17.16 0.99
C MET A 12 -14.31 17.51 0.43
N ASP A 13 -13.58 18.33 1.17
CA ASP A 13 -12.15 18.55 0.96
C ASP A 13 -11.35 17.24 1.07
N ALA A 14 -10.29 17.11 0.26
CA ALA A 14 -9.49 15.90 0.15
C ALA A 14 -8.82 15.47 1.47
N GLU A 15 -8.32 16.43 2.26
CA GLU A 15 -7.69 16.15 3.56
C GLU A 15 -8.74 15.60 4.53
N LYS A 16 -9.93 16.21 4.53
CA LYS A 16 -11.05 15.76 5.37
C LYS A 16 -11.55 14.38 4.94
N GLN A 17 -11.65 14.13 3.65
CA GLN A 17 -12.02 12.83 3.10
C GLN A 17 -11.03 11.74 3.52
N ARG A 18 -9.73 12.00 3.36
CA ARG A 18 -8.66 11.08 3.77
C ARG A 18 -8.67 10.80 5.27
N ALA A 19 -8.86 11.83 6.10
CA ALA A 19 -8.92 11.69 7.54
C ALA A 19 -10.09 10.80 7.97
N ILE A 20 -11.28 10.99 7.38
CA ILE A 20 -12.46 10.17 7.67
C ILE A 20 -12.29 8.74 7.16
N ALA A 21 -11.77 8.55 5.94
CA ALA A 21 -11.46 7.21 5.40
C ALA A 21 -10.47 6.46 6.31
N SER A 22 -9.41 7.15 6.76
CA SER A 22 -8.42 6.58 7.67
C SER A 22 -9.05 6.17 9.01
N LYS A 23 -9.90 7.03 9.60
CA LYS A 23 -10.63 6.70 10.83
C LYS A 23 -11.58 5.50 10.64
N GLY A 24 -12.28 5.45 9.51
CA GLY A 24 -13.18 4.34 9.17
C GLY A 24 -12.44 3.01 9.05
N GLY A 25 -11.30 2.98 8.34
CA GLY A 25 -10.46 1.79 8.21
C GLY A 25 -9.94 1.30 9.56
N LYS A 26 -9.38 2.20 10.38
CA LYS A 26 -8.92 1.86 11.74
C LYS A 26 -10.04 1.31 12.61
N ALA A 27 -11.23 1.91 12.55
CA ALA A 27 -12.39 1.44 13.29
C ALA A 27 -12.86 0.05 12.82
N ALA A 28 -12.80 -0.24 11.52
CA ALA A 28 -13.17 -1.54 10.97
C ALA A 28 -12.22 -2.65 11.44
N HIS A 29 -10.90 -2.39 11.45
CA HIS A 29 -9.91 -3.30 12.01
C HIS A 29 -10.12 -3.48 13.52
N ALA A 30 -10.27 -2.40 14.28
CA ALA A 30 -10.50 -2.46 15.72
C ALA A 30 -11.78 -3.23 16.10
N LYS A 31 -12.81 -3.20 15.24
CA LYS A 31 -14.07 -3.93 15.42
C LYS A 31 -14.04 -5.37 14.87
N GLY A 32 -12.95 -5.80 14.24
CA GLY A 32 -12.85 -7.13 13.61
C GLY A 32 -13.75 -7.32 12.40
N THR A 33 -14.26 -6.24 11.81
CA THR A 33 -15.09 -6.30 10.59
C THR A 33 -14.25 -6.18 9.32
N ALA A 34 -13.00 -5.72 9.45
CA ALA A 34 -12.05 -5.69 8.35
C ALA A 34 -11.38 -7.06 8.17
N HIS A 35 -10.87 -7.31 6.97
CA HIS A 35 -10.04 -8.46 6.69
C HIS A 35 -8.67 -8.30 7.38
N GLU A 36 -8.29 -9.29 8.17
CA GLU A 36 -6.99 -9.41 8.80
C GLU A 36 -6.11 -10.31 7.96
N PHE A 37 -4.98 -9.79 7.48
CA PHE A 37 -4.04 -10.59 6.72
C PHE A 37 -3.28 -11.52 7.66
N THR A 38 -3.31 -12.81 7.34
CA THR A 38 -2.49 -13.80 8.00
C THR A 38 -1.04 -13.72 7.51
N SER A 39 -0.11 -14.24 8.32
CA SER A 39 1.30 -14.37 7.91
C SER A 39 1.48 -15.24 6.65
N GLU A 40 0.59 -16.21 6.46
CA GLU A 40 0.59 -17.07 5.28
C GLU A 40 0.19 -16.29 4.02
N GLU A 41 -0.90 -15.53 4.07
CA GLU A 41 -1.33 -14.67 2.96
C GLU A 41 -0.28 -13.61 2.60
N ALA A 42 0.37 -13.02 3.61
CA ALA A 42 1.47 -12.08 3.38
C ALA A 42 2.64 -12.76 2.63
N ARG A 43 2.95 -14.02 2.96
CA ARG A 43 3.99 -14.81 2.31
C ARG A 43 3.60 -15.16 0.88
N GLU A 44 2.37 -15.60 0.64
CA GLU A 44 1.87 -15.92 -0.71
C GLU A 44 1.85 -14.67 -1.60
N ALA A 45 1.37 -13.54 -1.08
CA ALA A 45 1.39 -12.27 -1.80
C ALA A 45 2.83 -11.83 -2.14
N GLY A 46 3.76 -11.97 -1.19
CA GLY A 46 5.18 -11.70 -1.39
C GLY A 46 5.81 -12.61 -2.45
N GLN A 47 5.51 -13.91 -2.41
CA GLN A 47 5.96 -14.88 -3.39
C GLN A 47 5.46 -14.52 -4.79
N LYS A 48 4.15 -14.30 -4.94
CA LYS A 48 3.53 -13.94 -6.22
C LYS A 48 4.09 -12.63 -6.79
N GLY A 49 4.33 -11.64 -5.93
CA GLY A 49 4.97 -10.39 -6.31
C GLY A 49 6.41 -10.62 -6.78
N GLY A 50 7.18 -11.42 -6.04
CA GLY A 50 8.54 -11.82 -6.41
C GLY A 50 8.60 -12.57 -7.74
N GLU A 51 7.69 -13.51 -7.97
CA GLU A 51 7.56 -14.24 -9.24
C GLU A 51 7.23 -13.31 -10.41
N ALA A 52 6.39 -12.30 -10.20
CA ALA A 52 6.09 -11.33 -11.25
C ALA A 52 7.30 -10.47 -11.61
N VAL A 53 8.03 -9.96 -10.61
CA VAL A 53 9.17 -9.05 -10.80
C VAL A 53 10.40 -9.81 -11.32
N SER A 54 10.64 -11.02 -10.84
CA SER A 54 11.81 -11.85 -11.20
C SER A 54 11.86 -12.27 -12.67
N ARG A 55 10.74 -12.20 -13.40
CA ARG A 55 10.70 -12.43 -14.86
C ARG A 55 11.53 -11.42 -15.64
N ASN A 56 11.71 -10.20 -15.11
CA ASN A 56 12.54 -9.18 -15.74
C ASN A 56 13.99 -9.26 -15.24
N ARG A 57 14.83 -9.97 -15.99
CA ARG A 57 16.25 -10.17 -15.65
C ARG A 57 17.05 -8.87 -15.57
N GLU A 58 16.78 -7.89 -16.43
CA GLU A 58 17.51 -6.61 -16.43
C GLU A 58 17.19 -5.79 -15.18
N HIS A 59 15.91 -5.74 -14.81
CA HIS A 59 15.45 -5.09 -13.59
C HIS A 59 16.05 -5.76 -12.34
N MET A 60 16.07 -7.10 -12.28
CA MET A 60 16.70 -7.83 -11.18
C MET A 60 18.21 -7.55 -11.08
N ALA A 61 18.90 -7.46 -12.22
CA ALA A 61 20.31 -7.09 -12.24
C ALA A 61 20.55 -5.65 -11.74
N GLN A 62 19.65 -4.71 -12.07
CA GLN A 62 19.72 -3.35 -11.56
C GLN A 62 19.52 -3.30 -10.04
N ILE A 63 18.51 -3.99 -9.51
CA ILE A 63 18.27 -4.10 -8.06
C ILE A 63 19.50 -4.68 -7.35
N GLY A 64 20.05 -5.78 -7.87
CA GLY A 64 21.25 -6.41 -7.29
C GLY A 64 22.47 -5.49 -7.28
N ARG A 65 22.70 -4.75 -8.38
CA ARG A 65 23.77 -3.74 -8.45
C ARG A 65 23.56 -2.61 -7.46
N GLU A 66 22.34 -2.11 -7.30
CA GLU A 66 22.05 -1.05 -6.33
C GLU A 66 22.21 -1.53 -4.89
N GLY A 67 21.69 -2.72 -4.57
CA GLY A 67 21.86 -3.35 -3.26
C GLY A 67 23.33 -3.51 -2.88
N GLY A 68 24.14 -4.05 -3.78
CA GLY A 68 25.59 -4.22 -3.56
C GLY A 68 26.39 -2.92 -3.48
N ARG A 69 25.88 -1.81 -4.03
CA ARG A 69 26.49 -0.47 -3.84
C ARG A 69 26.14 0.10 -2.47
N LYS A 70 24.91 -0.09 -1.98
CA LYS A 70 24.49 0.40 -0.67
C LYS A 70 25.18 -0.32 0.47
N SER A 71 25.34 -1.64 0.40
CA SER A 71 26.05 -2.42 1.42
C SER A 71 27.51 -1.99 1.58
N ARG A 72 28.22 -1.77 0.45
CA ARG A 72 29.61 -1.30 0.48
C ARG A 72 29.77 0.12 1.02
N LYS A 73 28.74 0.95 0.92
CA LYS A 73 28.76 2.34 1.38
C LYS A 73 28.38 2.48 2.86
N SER A 74 27.81 1.44 3.46
CA SER A 74 27.56 1.37 4.91
C SER A 74 28.74 0.82 5.72
N GLU A 75 29.75 0.26 5.05
CA GLU A 75 30.97 -0.31 5.67
C GLU A 75 32.22 0.57 5.53
N ALA A 76 32.08 1.80 4.99
CA ALA A 76 33.15 2.79 4.82
C ALA A 76 32.77 4.10 5.53
#